data_AF-A0A7Y3L8Y4-F1
#
_entry.id   AF-A0A7Y3L8Y4-F1
#
_cell.length_a   1.000
_cell.length_b   1.000
_cell.length_c   1.000
_cell.angle_alpha   90.00
_cell.angle_beta   90.00
_cell.angle_gamma   90.00
#
_symmetry.space_group_name_H-M   'P 1'
#
loop_
_entity.id
_entity.type
_entity.pdbx_description
1 polymer ?
#
loop_
_entity_poly.entity_id
_entity_poly.type
_entity_poly.pdbx_seq_one_letter_code
_entity_poly.pdbx_strand_id
1 'polypeptide(L)' 'MTLWAGRFSAGMDETLWNLSESYSFDHVLYAHDIEGSMAHVRGLEVAGLLTPEECVTLLDTLSSIKNEFE' A
#
# COMPACT_ATOMS: atom_id res chain seq x y z
N MET A 1 -12.87 -1.96 3.60
CA MET A 1 -13.09 -1.54 2.20
C MET A 1 -11.87 -1.97 1.40
N THR A 2 -12.04 -2.52 0.20
CA THR A 2 -10.92 -2.81 -0.71
C THR A 2 -10.65 -1.59 -1.61
N LEU A 3 -9.41 -1.45 -2.09
CA LEU A 3 -8.97 -0.32 -2.94
C LEU A 3 -9.73 -0.23 -4.27
N TRP A 4 -10.39 -1.30 -4.70
CA TRP A 4 -11.05 -1.43 -6.01
C TRP A 4 -12.58 -1.55 -5.93
N ALA A 5 -13.17 -1.43 -4.73
CA ALA A 5 -14.63 -1.57 -4.55
C ALA A 5 -15.45 -0.44 -5.19
N GLY A 6 -14.85 0.69 -5.57
CA GLY A 6 -15.56 1.92 -5.94
C GLY A 6 -16.53 1.83 -7.13
N ARG A 7 -16.47 0.77 -7.94
CA ARG A 7 -17.34 0.59 -9.12
C ARG A 7 -18.58 -0.27 -8.86
N PHE A 8 -18.64 -1.02 -7.77
CA PHE A 8 -19.70 -2.00 -7.50
C PHE A 8 -20.71 -1.47 -6.48
N SER A 9 -21.99 -1.77 -6.70
CA SER A 9 -23.09 -1.40 -5.80
C SER A 9 -23.34 -2.42 -4.69
N ALA A 10 -22.67 -3.57 -4.73
CA ALA A 10 -22.78 -4.66 -3.76
C ALA A 10 -21.38 -5.19 -3.41
N GLY A 11 -21.28 -5.88 -2.27
CA GLY A 11 -20.04 -6.52 -1.83
C GLY A 11 -19.61 -7.65 -2.76
N MET A 12 -18.32 -7.98 -2.70
CA MET A 12 -17.75 -9.11 -3.43
C MET A 12 -18.23 -10.44 -2.83
N ASP A 13 -18.60 -11.39 -3.70
CA ASP A 13 -18.92 -12.76 -3.30
C ASP A 13 -17.68 -13.46 -2.71
N GLU A 14 -17.88 -14.33 -1.72
CA GLU A 14 -16.79 -15.07 -1.05
C GLU A 14 -15.97 -15.92 -2.03
N THR A 15 -16.62 -16.52 -3.03
CA THR A 15 -15.93 -17.33 -4.05
C THR A 15 -14.99 -16.48 -4.88
N LEU A 16 -15.40 -15.25 -5.22
CA LEU A 16 -14.55 -14.32 -5.96
C LEU A 16 -13.44 -13.76 -5.07
N TRP A 17 -13.68 -13.58 -3.77
CA TRP A 17 -12.64 -13.23 -2.80
C TRP A 17 -11.54 -14.28 -2.77
N ASN A 18 -11.89 -15.54 -2.55
CA ASN A 18 -10.94 -16.64 -2.45
C ASN A 18 -10.17 -16.88 -3.76
N LEU A 19 -10.74 -16.49 -4.90
CA LEU A 19 -10.06 -16.57 -6.19
C LEU A 19 -9.08 -15.40 -6.44
N SER A 20 -9.38 -14.21 -5.91
CA SER A 20 -8.66 -12.97 -6.24
C SER A 20 -7.62 -12.54 -5.20
N GLU A 21 -7.74 -13.05 -3.97
CA GLU A 21 -6.77 -12.82 -2.91
C GLU A 21 -5.41 -13.42 -3.27
N SER A 22 -4.35 -12.65 -3.04
CA SER A 22 -2.96 -13.04 -3.30
C SER A 22 -2.05 -13.02 -2.07
N TYR A 23 -2.55 -12.52 -0.95
CA TYR A 23 -1.77 -12.35 0.30
C TYR A 23 -1.15 -13.66 0.82
N SER A 24 -1.86 -14.77 0.66
CA SER A 24 -1.44 -16.13 1.03
C SER A 24 -0.10 -16.53 0.43
N PHE A 25 0.31 -15.91 -0.68
CA PHE A 25 1.61 -16.19 -1.32
C PHE A 25 2.45 -14.95 -1.63
N ASP A 26 1.88 -13.76 -1.82
CA ASP A 26 2.63 -12.56 -2.22
C ASP A 26 3.21 -11.76 -1.04
N HIS A 27 2.86 -12.08 0.21
CA HIS A 27 3.38 -11.40 1.40
C HIS A 27 4.92 -11.38 1.46
N VAL A 28 5.59 -12.32 0.81
CA VAL A 28 7.06 -12.36 0.68
C VAL A 28 7.62 -11.12 -0.05
N LEU A 29 6.78 -10.38 -0.77
CA LEU A 29 7.14 -9.17 -1.50
C LEU A 29 7.05 -7.89 -0.64
N TYR A 30 6.70 -7.98 0.65
CA TYR A 30 6.48 -6.81 1.52
C TYR A 30 7.63 -5.79 1.46
N ALA A 31 8.88 -6.26 1.47
CA ALA A 31 10.04 -5.39 1.47
C ALA A 31 10.10 -4.54 0.19
N HIS A 32 9.80 -5.14 -0.96
CA HIS A 32 9.77 -4.46 -2.25
C HIS A 32 8.60 -3.49 -2.39
N ASP A 33 7.41 -3.86 -1.88
CA ASP A 33 6.23 -3.00 -1.89
C ASP A 33 6.47 -1.72 -1.05
N ILE A 34 7.07 -1.89 0.14
CA ILE A 34 7.40 -0.76 1.01
C ILE A 34 8.49 0.13 0.38
N GLU A 35 9.56 -0.46 -0.17
CA GLU A 35 10.61 0.30 -0.87
C GLU A 35 10.05 1.10 -2.05
N GLY A 36 9.19 0.47 -2.86
CA GLY A 36 8.47 1.12 -3.95
C GLY A 36 7.57 2.26 -3.47
N SER A 37 6.85 2.04 -2.37
CA SER A 37 5.99 3.04 -1.73
C SER A 37 6.80 4.24 -1.24
N MET A 38 7.96 4.04 -0.61
CA MET A 38 8.85 5.13 -0.18
C MET A 38 9.37 5.93 -1.37
N ALA A 39 9.72 5.26 -2.47
CA ALA A 39 10.10 5.96 -3.70
C ALA A 39 8.95 6.78 -4.29
N HIS A 40 7.73 6.24 -4.26
CA HIS A 40 6.53 6.93 -4.72
C HIS A 40 6.22 8.18 -3.87
N VAL A 41 6.29 8.07 -2.54
CA VAL A 41 6.12 9.21 -1.61
C VAL A 41 7.08 10.35 -1.93
N ARG A 42 8.37 10.05 -2.17
CA ARG A 42 9.35 11.07 -2.60
C ARG A 42 8.97 11.70 -3.94
N GLY A 43 8.48 10.89 -4.88
CA GLY A 43 7.99 11.39 -6.17
C GLY A 43 6.78 12.34 -6.03
N LEU A 44 5.87 12.05 -5.10
CA LEU A 44 4.70 12.89 -4.83
C LEU A 44 5.10 14.24 -4.21
N GLU A 45 6.10 14.27 -3.33
CA GLU A 45 6.66 15.52 -2.78
C GLU A 45 7.31 16.37 -3.87
N VAL A 46 8.13 15.76 -4.74
CA VAL A 46 8.71 16.45 -5.91
C VAL A 46 7.63 17.00 -6.85
N ALA A 47 6.51 16.31 -7.00
CA ALA A 47 5.37 16.75 -7.80
C ALA A 47 4.52 17.86 -7.13
N GLY A 48 4.82 18.23 -5.88
CA GLY A 48 4.06 19.20 -5.10
C GLY A 48 2.70 18.70 -4.63
N LEU A 49 2.50 17.38 -4.59
CA LEU A 49 1.27 16.74 -4.10
C LEU A 49 1.31 16.43 -2.60
N LEU A 50 2.49 16.49 -1.99
CA LEU A 50 2.72 16.37 -0.55
C LEU A 50 3.59 17.53 -0.07
N THR A 51 3.35 17.99 1.15
CA THR A 51 4.30 18.90 1.81
C THR A 51 5.54 18.14 2.28
N PRO A 52 6.67 18.83 2.54
CA PRO A 52 7.85 18.20 3.13
C PRO A 52 7.56 17.46 4.44
N GLU A 53 6.69 18.02 5.29
CA GLU A 53 6.30 17.43 6.58
C GLU A 53 5.47 16.15 6.39
N GLU A 54 4.53 16.15 5.43
CA GLU A 54 3.75 14.96 5.07
C GLU A 54 4.66 13.85 4.50
N CYS A 55 5.62 14.22 3.64
CA CYS A 55 6.60 13.30 3.07
C CYS A 55 7.43 12.60 4.17
N VAL A 56 7.98 13.37 5.11
CA VAL A 56 8.75 12.81 6.25
C VAL A 56 7.88 11.87 7.08
N THR A 57 6.66 12.29 7.43
CA THR A 57 5.74 11.49 8.24
C THR A 57 5.44 10.14 7.59
N LEU A 58 5.20 10.13 6.27
CA LEU A 58 4.90 8.92 5.52
C LEU A 58 6.13 7.99 5.41
N LEU A 59 7.32 8.55 5.17
CA LEU A 59 8.56 7.77 5.09
C LEU A 59 8.93 7.11 6.43
N ASP A 60 8.76 7.82 7.54
CA ASP A 60 9.00 7.28 8.89
C ASP A 60 8.00 6.18 9.24
N THR A 61 6.73 6.37 8.86
CA THR A 61 5.67 5.37 9.05
C THR A 61 5.95 4.11 8.22
N LEU A 62 6.30 4.25 6.94
CA LEU A 62 6.66 3.13 6.08
C LEU A 62 7.88 2.36 6.60
N SER A 63 8.88 3.06 7.14
CA SER A 63 10.03 2.44 7.78
C SER A 63 9.64 1.66 9.04
N SER A 64 8.71 2.20 9.83
CA SER A 64 8.19 1.51 11.02
C SER A 64 7.43 0.24 10.64
N ILE A 65 6.56 0.31 9.63
CA ILE A 65 5.82 -0.85 9.11
C ILE A 65 6.79 -1.92 8.61
N LYS A 66 7.85 -1.54 7.88
CA LYS A 66 8.86 -2.50 7.40
C LYS A 66 9.48 -3.30 8.55
N ASN A 67 9.81 -2.63 9.66
CA ASN A 67 10.38 -3.27 10.84
C ASN A 67 9.40 -4.20 11.57
N GLU A 68 8.09 -4.03 11.40
CA GLU A 68 7.08 -4.95 11.98
C GLU A 68 6.98 -6.28 11.21
N PHE A 69 7.44 -6.31 9.95
CA PHE A 69 7.47 -7.53 9.12
C PHE A 69 8.81 -8.30 9.22
N GLU A 70 9.86 -7.69 9.78
CA GLU A 70 11.18 -8.32 10.02
C GLU A 70 11.20 -9.13 11.33
#